data_AF-A0A7V6UBF8-F1
#
_entry.id   AF-A0A7V6UBF8-F1
#
_cell.length_a   1.000
_cell.length_b   1.000
_cell.length_c   1.000
_cell.angle_alpha   90.00
_cell.angle_beta   90.00
_cell.angle_gamma   90.00
#
_symmetry.space_group_name_H-M   'P 1'
#
loop_
_entity.id
_entity.type
_entity.pdbx_description
1 polymer ?
#
loop_
_entity_poly.entity_id
_entity_poly.type
_entity_poly.pdbx_seq_one_letter_code
_entity_poly.pdbx_strand_id
1 'polypeptide(L)'
;MKKAIPLKKIIVIFTLVLIFLFANIYTVDAQSFTHTVQPGDTMWKIAVKYQIGLSEIIAANPQIKNPDLIYPGQKITVPNIDDIKALENEVIRLTNQQRAKYGLPALQANWELSRVARYKSQDMVNKNYFGHNSPTYGSPFRMMESFGLRFTAAGENIAMGQQTAQQVVNAWMSSPGHRSNILSTAYNQIGVGLAKDRYGRFYWTQMFIKSY
;
A
#
# COMPACT_ATOMS: atom_id res chain seq x y z
N MET A 1 -83.61 -17.82 -5.37
CA MET A 1 -83.55 -16.37 -5.70
C MET A 1 -82.44 -15.70 -4.92
N LYS A 2 -81.37 -15.25 -5.58
CA LYS A 2 -80.47 -14.19 -5.10
C LYS A 2 -79.72 -13.62 -6.33
N LYS A 3 -79.79 -12.30 -6.46
CA LYS A 3 -79.36 -11.47 -7.60
C LYS A 3 -77.84 -11.37 -7.70
N ALA A 4 -77.37 -11.11 -8.93
CA ALA A 4 -76.00 -10.81 -9.30
C ALA A 4 -75.46 -9.51 -8.67
N ILE A 5 -74.13 -9.40 -8.58
CA ILE A 5 -73.40 -8.13 -8.65
C ILE A 5 -72.19 -8.34 -9.58
N PRO A 6 -72.02 -7.55 -10.66
CA PRO A 6 -70.92 -7.72 -11.60
C PRO A 6 -69.63 -7.08 -11.09
N LEU A 7 -68.51 -7.70 -11.47
CA LEU A 7 -67.14 -7.31 -11.16
C LEU A 7 -66.82 -5.93 -11.76
N LYS A 8 -66.68 -4.89 -10.91
CA LYS A 8 -66.09 -3.61 -11.34
C LYS A 8 -64.63 -3.85 -11.71
N LYS A 9 -64.27 -3.60 -12.97
CA LYS A 9 -62.88 -3.56 -13.46
C LYS A 9 -62.13 -2.45 -12.70
N ILE A 10 -61.24 -2.84 -11.79
CA ILE A 10 -60.26 -1.93 -11.20
C ILE A 10 -59.14 -1.80 -12.22
N ILE A 11 -59.10 -0.66 -12.92
CA ILE A 11 -57.94 -0.26 -13.71
C ILE A 11 -56.92 0.29 -12.69
N VAL A 12 -55.96 -0.54 -12.29
CA VAL A 12 -54.78 -0.07 -11.56
C VAL A 12 -53.81 0.44 -12.60
N ILE A 13 -53.70 1.77 -12.73
CA ILE A 13 -52.65 2.41 -13.51
C ILE A 13 -51.35 2.27 -12.69
N PHE A 14 -50.52 1.30 -13.04
CA PHE A 14 -49.14 1.21 -12.56
C PHE A 14 -48.31 2.26 -13.30
N THR A 15 -48.18 3.45 -12.74
CA THR A 15 -47.19 4.42 -13.20
C THR A 15 -45.81 3.90 -12.77
N LEU A 16 -45.12 3.25 -13.70
CA LEU A 16 -43.72 2.85 -13.57
C LEU A 16 -42.86 4.13 -13.51
N VAL A 17 -42.59 4.62 -12.30
CA VAL A 17 -41.56 5.63 -12.09
C VAL A 17 -40.21 4.92 -12.22
N LEU A 18 -39.65 4.93 -13.43
CA LEU A 18 -38.29 4.48 -13.67
C LEU A 18 -37.35 5.51 -13.03
N ILE A 19 -36.93 5.24 -11.80
CA ILE A 19 -35.88 6.02 -11.13
C ILE A 19 -34.57 5.64 -11.82
N PHE A 20 -34.17 6.43 -12.83
CA PHE A 20 -32.80 6.45 -13.32
C PHE A 20 -31.92 7.00 -12.20
N LEU A 21 -31.40 6.11 -11.35
CA LEU A 21 -30.24 6.41 -10.51
C LEU A 21 -29.06 6.64 -11.46
N PHE A 22 -28.81 7.91 -11.79
CA PHE A 22 -27.51 8.33 -12.27
C PHE A 22 -26.50 8.07 -11.14
N ALA A 23 -25.87 6.91 -11.18
CA ALA A 23 -24.60 6.70 -10.51
C ALA A 23 -23.63 7.72 -11.14
N ASN A 24 -23.46 8.86 -10.48
CA ASN A 24 -22.34 9.73 -10.74
C ASN A 24 -21.10 8.91 -10.42
N ILE A 25 -20.49 8.34 -11.46
CA ILE A 25 -19.17 7.73 -11.37
C ILE A 25 -18.24 8.92 -11.17
N TYR A 26 -18.00 9.28 -9.91
CA TYR A 26 -16.85 10.10 -9.57
C TYR A 26 -15.63 9.22 -9.85
N THR A 27 -15.02 9.43 -11.01
CA THR A 27 -13.64 9.03 -11.21
C THR A 27 -12.83 9.85 -10.24
N VAL A 28 -12.48 9.26 -9.09
CA VAL A 28 -11.52 9.83 -8.17
C VAL A 28 -10.18 9.73 -8.89
N ASP A 29 -9.84 10.74 -9.67
CA ASP A 29 -8.54 10.84 -10.29
C ASP A 29 -7.53 11.00 -9.14
N ALA A 30 -6.64 10.04 -8.96
CA ALA A 30 -5.62 10.11 -7.92
C ALA A 30 -4.79 11.36 -8.19
N GLN A 31 -5.00 12.40 -7.38
CA GLN A 31 -4.54 13.75 -7.70
C GLN A 31 -3.02 13.84 -7.58
N SER A 32 -2.31 13.47 -8.64
CA SER A 32 -0.88 13.72 -8.77
C SER A 32 -0.63 15.23 -8.73
N PHE A 33 0.51 15.62 -8.18
CA PHE A 33 0.93 17.02 -8.20
C PHE A 33 2.25 17.16 -8.93
N THR A 34 2.53 18.36 -9.43
CA THR A 34 3.76 18.65 -10.16
C THR A 34 4.81 19.21 -9.21
N HIS A 35 5.99 18.62 -9.24
CA HIS A 35 7.21 19.19 -8.66
C HIS A 35 8.05 19.82 -9.78
N THR A 36 8.44 21.09 -9.60
CA THR A 36 9.41 21.76 -10.49
C THR A 36 10.80 21.56 -9.93
N VAL A 37 11.66 20.87 -10.68
CA VAL A 37 13.03 20.54 -10.30
C VAL A 37 13.82 21.81 -10.00
N GLN A 38 14.52 21.81 -8.86
CA GLN A 38 15.41 22.87 -8.43
C GLN A 38 16.89 22.45 -8.61
N PRO A 39 17.84 23.41 -8.66
CA PRO A 39 19.26 23.09 -8.63
C PRO A 39 19.61 22.20 -7.42
N GLY A 40 20.26 21.07 -7.70
CA GLY A 40 20.66 20.10 -6.67
C GLY A 40 19.63 19.01 -6.34
N ASP A 41 18.45 19.05 -6.95
CA ASP A 41 17.49 17.94 -6.88
C ASP A 41 18.00 16.69 -7.60
N THR A 42 17.62 15.54 -7.07
CA THR A 42 17.64 14.26 -7.76
C THR A 42 16.27 13.64 -7.61
N MET A 43 15.87 12.70 -8.48
CA MET A 43 14.59 12.00 -8.27
C MET A 43 14.51 11.34 -6.89
N TRP A 44 15.64 10.88 -6.35
CA TRP A 44 15.71 10.35 -4.99
C TRP A 44 15.39 11.41 -3.93
N LYS A 45 15.97 12.62 -4.02
CA LYS A 45 15.69 13.70 -3.05
C LYS A 45 14.22 14.14 -3.13
N ILE A 46 13.66 14.17 -4.34
CA ILE A 46 12.23 14.44 -4.56
C ILE A 46 11.38 13.35 -3.90
N ALA A 47 11.73 12.07 -4.08
CA ALA A 47 11.04 10.95 -3.44
C ALA A 47 11.07 11.04 -1.91
N VAL A 48 12.23 11.35 -1.34
CA VAL A 48 12.41 11.60 0.11
C VAL A 48 11.53 12.76 0.58
N LYS A 49 11.54 13.89 -0.13
CA LYS A 49 10.75 15.08 0.19
C LYS A 49 9.26 14.78 0.31
N TYR A 50 8.75 13.93 -0.58
CA TYR A 50 7.33 13.56 -0.60
C TYR A 50 7.02 12.24 0.12
N GLN A 51 8.02 11.62 0.76
CA GLN A 51 7.90 10.33 1.44
C GLN A 51 7.28 9.23 0.55
N ILE A 52 7.65 9.24 -0.73
CA ILE A 52 7.24 8.23 -1.70
C ILE A 52 8.45 7.42 -2.17
N GLY A 53 8.21 6.25 -2.77
CA GLY A 53 9.27 5.49 -3.39
C GLY A 53 9.70 6.14 -4.71
N LEU A 54 11.00 6.03 -5.02
CA LEU A 54 11.55 6.56 -6.27
C LEU A 54 11.03 5.75 -7.48
N SER A 55 10.67 4.47 -7.32
CA SER A 55 10.00 3.68 -8.36
C SER A 55 8.66 4.28 -8.80
N GLU A 56 7.87 4.78 -7.86
CA GLU A 56 6.58 5.39 -8.12
C GLU A 56 6.75 6.71 -8.87
N ILE A 57 7.76 7.52 -8.50
CA ILE A 57 8.14 8.70 -9.29
C ILE A 57 8.54 8.31 -10.70
N ILE A 58 9.44 7.35 -10.87
CA ILE A 58 9.93 6.95 -12.19
C ILE A 58 8.77 6.46 -13.06
N ALA A 59 7.90 5.60 -12.52
CA ALA A 59 6.74 5.07 -13.24
C ALA A 59 5.74 6.16 -13.64
N ALA A 60 5.55 7.19 -12.81
CA ALA A 60 4.70 8.34 -13.11
C ALA A 60 5.30 9.31 -14.14
N ASN A 61 6.58 9.14 -14.51
CA ASN A 61 7.31 10.03 -15.42
C ASN A 61 7.94 9.28 -16.60
N PRO A 62 7.16 8.56 -17.45
CA PRO A 62 7.68 7.78 -18.57
C PRO A 62 8.38 8.63 -19.66
N GLN A 63 8.18 9.95 -19.64
CA GLN A 63 8.88 10.92 -20.47
C GLN A 63 10.36 11.09 -20.07
N ILE A 64 10.74 10.75 -18.84
CA ILE A 64 12.12 10.85 -18.34
C ILE A 64 12.86 9.55 -18.65
N LYS A 65 13.68 9.56 -19.70
CA LYS A 65 14.41 8.35 -20.14
C LYS A 65 15.54 7.95 -19.21
N ASN A 66 16.23 8.93 -18.63
CA ASN A 66 17.27 8.71 -17.64
C ASN A 66 16.84 9.35 -16.30
N PRO A 67 16.37 8.57 -15.31
CA PRO A 67 16.00 9.05 -13.99
C PRO A 67 17.11 9.77 -13.21
N ASP A 68 18.38 9.47 -13.54
CA ASP A 68 19.55 10.09 -12.90
C ASP A 68 19.86 11.47 -13.49
N LEU A 69 19.18 11.88 -14.57
CA LEU A 69 19.42 13.13 -15.28
C LEU A 69 18.13 13.95 -15.40
N ILE A 70 17.93 14.84 -14.43
CA ILE A 70 16.86 15.85 -14.42
C ILE A 70 17.46 17.26 -14.42
N TYR A 71 16.75 18.22 -15.00
CA TYR A 71 17.24 19.59 -15.16
C TYR A 71 16.38 20.59 -14.36
N PRO A 72 16.97 21.66 -13.79
CA PRO A 72 16.19 22.73 -13.16
C PRO A 72 15.10 23.27 -14.09
N GLY A 73 13.90 23.49 -13.53
CA GLY A 73 12.70 23.90 -14.28
C GLY A 73 11.92 22.75 -14.93
N GLN A 74 12.48 21.54 -14.98
CA GLN A 74 11.76 20.37 -15.46
C GLN A 74 10.60 20.01 -14.52
N LYS A 75 9.46 19.62 -15.11
CA LYS A 75 8.28 19.21 -14.35
C LYS A 75 8.31 17.70 -14.14
N ILE A 76 8.23 17.30 -12.88
CA ILE A 76 8.14 15.91 -12.44
C ILE A 76 6.75 15.69 -11.86
N THR A 77 6.02 14.72 -12.39
CA THR A 77 4.77 14.23 -11.84
C THR A 77 5.06 13.44 -10.58
N VAL A 78 4.50 13.86 -9.46
CA VAL A 78 4.59 13.15 -8.20
C VAL A 78 3.26 12.45 -7.98
N PRO A 79 3.20 11.11 -8.04
CA PRO A 79 1.94 10.40 -7.88
C PRO A 79 1.42 10.57 -6.45
N ASN A 80 0.11 10.76 -6.32
CA ASN A 80 -0.55 10.65 -5.02
C ASN A 80 -0.70 9.16 -4.69
N ILE A 81 -0.18 8.78 -3.53
CA ILE A 81 -0.22 7.42 -3.01
C ILE A 81 -0.92 7.36 -1.63
N ASP A 82 -1.76 8.33 -1.32
CA ASP A 82 -2.41 8.46 -0.01
C ASP A 82 -3.25 7.23 0.32
N ASP A 83 -3.94 6.64 -0.66
CA ASP A 83 -4.68 5.39 -0.48
C ASP A 83 -3.74 4.22 -0.09
N ILE A 84 -2.57 4.13 -0.73
CA ILE A 84 -1.55 3.13 -0.41
C ILE A 84 -1.02 3.36 1.00
N LYS A 85 -0.65 4.61 1.34
CA LYS A 85 -0.18 4.99 2.67
C LYS A 85 -1.24 4.75 3.74
N ALA A 86 -2.51 4.98 3.45
CA ALA A 86 -3.61 4.69 4.36
C ALA A 86 -3.70 3.19 4.67
N LEU A 87 -3.57 2.33 3.65
CA LEU A 87 -3.52 0.88 3.83
C LEU A 87 -2.27 0.44 4.63
N GLU A 88 -1.09 0.98 4.33
CA GLU A 88 0.14 0.70 5.07
C GLU A 88 0.03 1.11 6.54
N ASN A 89 -0.48 2.31 6.81
CA ASN A 89 -0.71 2.82 8.17
C ASN A 89 -1.76 1.99 8.91
N GLU A 90 -2.80 1.52 8.22
CA GLU A 90 -3.82 0.65 8.81
C GLU A 90 -3.22 -0.71 9.22
N VAL A 91 -2.33 -1.29 8.40
CA VAL A 91 -1.58 -2.50 8.79
C VAL A 91 -0.72 -2.24 10.03
N ILE A 92 -0.02 -1.10 10.10
CA ILE A 92 0.79 -0.73 11.28
C ILE A 92 -0.11 -0.61 12.52
N ARG A 93 -1.24 0.09 12.40
CA ARG A 93 -2.21 0.28 13.48
C ARG A 93 -2.74 -1.07 13.99
N LEU A 94 -3.19 -1.94 13.09
CA LEU A 94 -3.68 -3.27 13.41
C LEU A 94 -2.59 -4.16 14.04
N THR A 95 -1.35 -4.06 13.55
CA THR A 95 -0.20 -4.77 14.15
C THR A 95 0.03 -4.34 15.59
N ASN A 96 0.00 -3.03 15.86
CA ASN A 96 0.13 -2.50 17.22
C ASN A 96 -1.08 -2.86 18.11
N GLN A 97 -2.29 -2.99 17.54
CA GLN A 97 -3.43 -3.55 18.28
C GLN A 97 -3.21 -5.01 18.66
N GLN A 98 -2.61 -5.82 17.79
CA GLN A 98 -2.24 -7.20 18.15
C GLN A 98 -1.20 -7.18 19.28
N ARG A 99 -0.13 -6.39 19.16
CA ARG A 99 0.91 -6.27 20.20
C ARG A 99 0.35 -5.85 21.57
N ALA A 100 -0.58 -4.89 21.59
CA ALA A 100 -1.23 -4.44 22.82
C ALA A 100 -2.01 -5.56 23.54
N LYS A 101 -2.65 -6.49 22.80
CA LYS A 101 -3.34 -7.65 23.39
C LYS A 101 -2.39 -8.60 24.14
N TYR A 102 -1.10 -8.54 23.83
CA TYR A 102 -0.05 -9.33 24.50
C TYR A 102 0.79 -8.47 25.46
N GLY A 103 0.34 -7.25 25.80
CA GLY A 103 1.05 -6.36 26.73
C GLY A 103 2.37 -5.81 26.18
N LEU A 104 2.58 -5.86 24.87
CA LEU A 104 3.81 -5.39 24.24
C LEU A 104 3.70 -3.91 23.85
N PRO A 105 4.82 -3.15 23.92
CA PRO A 105 4.83 -1.76 23.47
C PRO A 105 4.58 -1.68 21.97
N ALA A 106 3.94 -0.58 21.55
CA ALA A 106 3.72 -0.26 20.14
C ALA A 106 5.07 -0.05 19.43
N LEU A 107 5.16 -0.56 18.20
CA LEU A 107 6.26 -0.27 17.29
C LEU A 107 6.04 1.12 16.69
N GLN A 108 7.10 1.91 16.62
CA GLN A 108 7.09 3.22 15.98
C GLN A 108 7.12 3.05 14.45
N ALA A 109 6.21 3.74 13.75
CA ALA A 109 6.23 3.76 12.29
C ALA A 109 7.51 4.44 11.76
N ASN A 110 8.20 3.80 10.83
CA ASN A 110 9.38 4.32 10.17
C ASN A 110 9.12 4.41 8.65
N TRP A 111 9.05 5.65 8.14
CA TRP A 111 8.73 5.91 6.73
C TRP A 111 9.83 5.43 5.77
N GLU A 112 11.09 5.46 6.18
CA GLU A 112 12.21 4.97 5.38
C GLU A 112 12.15 3.45 5.25
N LEU A 113 11.77 2.76 6.33
CA LEU A 113 11.53 1.33 6.31
C LEU A 113 10.29 0.96 5.48
N SER A 114 9.20 1.73 5.56
CA SER A 114 8.03 1.56 4.67
C SER A 114 8.41 1.76 3.21
N ARG A 115 9.30 2.71 2.90
CA ARG A 115 9.85 2.88 1.54
C ARG A 115 10.58 1.62 1.10
N VAL A 116 11.47 1.04 1.91
CA VAL A 116 12.17 -0.22 1.57
C VAL A 116 11.18 -1.37 1.37
N ALA A 117 10.16 -1.48 2.23
CA ALA A 117 9.12 -2.50 2.12
C ALA A 117 8.30 -2.36 0.82
N ARG A 118 8.05 -1.12 0.35
CA ARG A 118 7.40 -0.90 -0.96
C ARG A 118 8.27 -1.35 -2.11
N TYR A 119 9.56 -1.03 -2.08
CA TYR A 119 10.53 -1.53 -3.07
C TYR A 119 10.57 -3.05 -3.11
N LYS A 120 10.54 -3.70 -1.94
CA LYS A 120 10.50 -5.16 -1.85
C LYS A 120 9.23 -5.74 -2.49
N SER A 121 8.07 -5.13 -2.19
CA SER A 121 6.79 -5.53 -2.78
C SER A 121 6.77 -5.34 -4.30
N GLN A 122 7.30 -4.21 -4.77
CA GLN A 122 7.39 -3.91 -6.20
C GLN A 122 8.40 -4.81 -6.92
N ASP A 123 9.50 -5.18 -6.27
CA ASP A 123 10.47 -6.13 -6.82
C ASP A 123 9.84 -7.51 -7.00
N MET A 124 9.04 -7.98 -6.03
CA MET A 124 8.24 -9.22 -6.17
C MET A 124 7.32 -9.18 -7.39
N VAL A 125 6.63 -8.05 -7.61
CA VAL A 125 5.80 -7.83 -8.80
C VAL A 125 6.64 -7.84 -10.09
N ASN A 126 7.71 -7.06 -10.13
CA ASN A 126 8.50 -6.83 -11.35
C ASN A 126 9.28 -8.07 -11.80
N LYS A 127 9.78 -8.86 -10.83
CA LYS A 127 10.59 -10.05 -11.09
C LYS A 127 9.77 -11.34 -11.02
N ASN A 128 8.44 -11.22 -10.85
CA ASN A 128 7.49 -12.34 -10.83
C ASN A 128 7.91 -13.46 -9.85
N TYR A 129 8.20 -13.08 -8.60
CA TYR A 129 8.57 -14.03 -7.55
C TYR A 129 7.85 -13.69 -6.24
N PHE A 130 7.79 -14.66 -5.33
CA PHE A 130 7.31 -14.47 -3.97
C PHE A 130 8.24 -15.20 -3.00
N GLY A 131 9.04 -14.44 -2.25
CA GLY A 131 10.00 -14.98 -1.30
C GLY A 131 10.84 -13.89 -0.62
N HIS A 132 11.50 -14.24 0.48
CA HIS A 132 12.31 -13.29 1.26
C HIS A 132 13.51 -12.77 0.48
N ASN A 133 14.23 -13.64 -0.23
CA ASN A 133 15.40 -13.24 -1.00
C ASN A 133 14.98 -12.61 -2.34
N SER A 134 15.39 -11.36 -2.53
CA SER A 134 15.25 -10.63 -3.79
C SER A 134 16.34 -11.04 -4.78
N PRO A 135 15.99 -11.33 -6.05
CA PRO A 135 16.97 -11.47 -7.14
C PRO A 135 17.77 -10.18 -7.41
N THR A 136 17.22 -9.02 -7.04
CA THR A 136 17.82 -7.70 -7.25
C THR A 136 18.67 -7.25 -6.06
N TYR A 137 18.16 -7.44 -4.84
CA TYR A 137 18.73 -6.85 -3.62
C TYR A 137 19.30 -7.88 -2.61
N GLY A 138 19.13 -9.18 -2.85
CA GLY A 138 19.56 -10.23 -1.93
C GLY A 138 18.60 -10.41 -0.74
N SER A 139 19.14 -10.69 0.44
CA SER A 139 18.31 -10.85 1.66
C SER A 139 17.59 -9.54 2.02
N PRO A 140 16.45 -9.60 2.75
CA PRO A 140 15.75 -8.39 3.17
C PRO A 140 16.62 -7.47 4.02
N PHE A 141 17.56 -8.03 4.79
CA PHE A 141 18.49 -7.27 5.63
C PHE A 141 19.54 -6.53 4.81
N ARG A 142 20.14 -7.22 3.81
CA ARG A 142 21.05 -6.56 2.85
C ARG A 142 20.33 -5.44 2.10
N MET A 143 19.06 -5.66 1.76
CA MET A 143 18.24 -4.64 1.11
C MET A 143 18.02 -3.43 2.04
N MET A 144 17.68 -3.62 3.31
CA MET A 144 17.57 -2.50 4.25
C MET A 144 18.89 -1.72 4.36
N GLU A 145 20.01 -2.42 4.49
CA GLU A 145 21.36 -1.82 4.57
C GLU A 145 21.73 -1.06 3.29
N SER A 146 21.44 -1.60 2.10
CA SER A 146 21.74 -0.93 0.83
C SER A 146 20.92 0.34 0.62
N PHE A 147 19.78 0.47 1.30
CA PHE A 147 18.97 1.69 1.34
C PHE A 147 19.38 2.64 2.47
N GLY A 148 20.46 2.34 3.19
CA GLY A 148 21.06 3.19 4.21
C GLY A 148 20.50 2.99 5.62
N LEU A 149 19.61 2.01 5.83
CA LEU A 149 19.09 1.72 7.16
C LEU A 149 20.12 0.96 7.99
N ARG A 150 20.27 1.36 9.25
CA ARG A 150 21.14 0.70 10.22
C ARG A 150 20.31 0.17 11.39
N PHE A 151 20.52 -1.08 11.76
CA PHE A 151 19.79 -1.74 12.84
C PHE A 151 20.66 -2.79 13.55
N THR A 152 20.26 -3.16 14.77
CA THR A 152 20.87 -4.27 15.53
C THR A 152 20.05 -5.55 15.48
N ALA A 153 18.79 -5.46 15.04
CA ALA A 153 17.89 -6.59 14.82
C ALA A 153 16.91 -6.22 13.70
N ALA A 154 16.52 -7.19 12.88
CA ALA A 154 15.53 -6.99 11.83
C ALA A 154 14.71 -8.26 11.56
N GLY A 155 13.50 -8.08 11.03
CA GLY A 155 12.60 -9.16 10.62
C GLY A 155 11.75 -8.75 9.42
N GLU A 156 11.22 -9.74 8.71
CA GLU A 156 10.32 -9.55 7.56
C GLU A 156 9.16 -10.54 7.59
N ASN A 157 7.97 -10.02 7.31
CA ASN A 157 6.79 -10.78 6.92
C ASN A 157 6.39 -10.37 5.50
N ILE A 158 6.04 -11.33 4.65
CA ILE A 158 5.51 -11.08 3.31
C ILE A 158 4.17 -11.78 3.14
N ALA A 159 3.30 -11.21 2.29
CA ALA A 159 2.02 -11.83 1.92
C ALA A 159 1.61 -11.42 0.51
N MET A 160 0.74 -12.22 -0.11
CA MET A 160 0.24 -11.98 -1.45
C MET A 160 -1.24 -12.37 -1.53
N GLY A 161 -2.05 -11.49 -2.12
CA GLY A 161 -3.45 -11.74 -2.47
C GLY A 161 -4.50 -11.18 -1.50
N GLN A 162 -4.12 -10.89 -0.25
CA GLN A 162 -5.03 -10.25 0.72
C GLN A 162 -5.38 -8.84 0.24
N GLN A 163 -6.67 -8.51 0.21
CA GLN A 163 -7.20 -7.27 -0.37
C GLN A 163 -7.35 -6.15 0.66
N THR A 164 -7.24 -6.46 1.95
CA THR A 164 -7.40 -5.47 3.03
C THR A 164 -6.31 -5.62 4.08
N ALA A 165 -6.03 -4.52 4.79
CA ALA A 165 -5.11 -4.50 5.93
C ALA A 165 -5.51 -5.53 7.01
N GLN A 166 -6.81 -5.67 7.28
CA GLN A 166 -7.31 -6.67 8.23
C GLN A 166 -7.04 -8.10 7.78
N GLN A 167 -7.25 -8.40 6.50
CA GLN A 167 -6.99 -9.74 5.95
C GLN A 167 -5.51 -10.11 6.06
N VAL A 168 -4.59 -9.19 5.72
CA VAL A 168 -3.16 -9.47 5.77
C VAL A 168 -2.63 -9.63 7.19
N VAL A 169 -3.05 -8.77 8.13
CA VAL A 169 -2.65 -8.89 9.54
C VAL A 169 -3.20 -10.18 10.16
N ASN A 170 -4.44 -10.57 9.85
CA ASN A 170 -5.00 -11.85 10.29
C ASN A 170 -4.21 -13.03 9.72
N ALA A 171 -3.83 -12.98 8.44
CA ALA A 171 -3.04 -14.03 7.80
C ALA A 171 -1.66 -14.20 8.47
N TRP A 172 -0.97 -13.08 8.78
CA TRP A 172 0.29 -13.14 9.51
C TRP A 172 0.13 -13.63 10.95
N MET A 173 -0.90 -13.21 11.68
CA MET A 173 -1.14 -13.67 13.05
C MET A 173 -1.48 -15.17 13.13
N SER A 174 -2.12 -15.72 12.09
CA SER A 174 -2.41 -17.16 12.00
C SER A 174 -1.19 -18.01 11.65
N SER A 175 -0.09 -17.41 11.18
CA SER A 175 1.17 -18.11 10.89
C SER A 175 2.13 -18.02 12.08
N PRO A 176 2.59 -19.13 12.67
CA PRO A 176 3.54 -19.10 13.79
C PRO A 176 4.80 -18.28 13.51
N GLY A 177 5.40 -18.45 12.31
CA GLY A 177 6.60 -17.71 11.91
C GLY A 177 6.35 -16.20 11.83
N HIS A 178 5.30 -15.78 11.11
CA HIS A 178 5.00 -14.36 10.94
C HIS A 178 4.55 -13.68 12.23
N ARG A 179 3.74 -14.38 13.05
CA ARG A 179 3.31 -13.92 14.37
C ARG A 179 4.49 -13.73 15.31
N SER A 180 5.52 -14.59 15.25
CA SER A 180 6.72 -14.43 16.08
C SER A 180 7.44 -13.11 15.80
N ASN A 181 7.49 -12.65 14.54
CA ASN A 181 8.02 -11.34 14.19
C ASN A 181 7.16 -10.20 14.78
N ILE A 182 5.83 -10.27 14.62
CA ILE A 182 4.89 -9.26 15.12
C ILE A 182 4.99 -9.09 16.64
N LEU A 183 5.13 -10.19 17.38
CA LEU A 183 5.17 -10.21 18.85
C LEU A 183 6.59 -10.16 19.42
N SER A 184 7.61 -10.01 18.58
CA SER A 184 8.99 -9.92 19.05
C SER A 184 9.23 -8.64 19.85
N THR A 185 9.92 -8.77 20.98
CA THR A 185 10.45 -7.65 21.78
C THR A 185 11.78 -7.13 21.24
N ALA A 186 12.37 -7.81 20.25
CA ALA A 186 13.66 -7.43 19.69
C ALA A 186 13.58 -6.18 18.78
N TYR A 187 12.38 -5.73 18.40
CA TYR A 187 12.15 -4.62 17.48
C TYR A 187 11.43 -3.46 18.17
N ASN A 188 11.71 -2.23 17.73
CA ASN A 188 11.04 -1.01 18.19
C ASN A 188 10.41 -0.20 17.05
N GLN A 189 10.71 -0.53 15.79
CA GLN A 189 10.21 0.16 14.62
C GLN A 189 9.60 -0.80 13.59
N ILE A 190 8.65 -0.28 12.82
CA ILE A 190 7.92 -1.00 11.78
C ILE A 190 7.79 -0.15 10.51
N GLY A 191 7.95 -0.78 9.36
CA GLY A 191 7.60 -0.24 8.07
C GLY A 191 6.75 -1.23 7.30
N VAL A 192 5.76 -0.75 6.57
CA VAL A 192 4.88 -1.57 5.73
C VAL A 192 4.90 -1.00 4.33
N GLY A 193 4.94 -1.90 3.35
CA GLY A 193 4.90 -1.57 1.94
C GLY A 193 3.89 -2.41 1.19
N LEU A 194 3.27 -1.79 0.19
CA LEU A 194 2.30 -2.42 -0.70
C LEU A 194 2.67 -2.15 -2.16
N ALA A 195 2.56 -3.19 -2.99
CA ALA A 195 2.55 -3.07 -4.45
C ALA A 195 1.40 -3.86 -5.06
N LYS A 196 0.96 -3.47 -6.26
CA LYS A 196 -0.14 -4.11 -6.99
C LYS A 196 0.38 -4.59 -8.36
N ASP A 197 0.11 -5.84 -8.72
CA ASP A 197 0.40 -6.31 -10.07
C ASP A 197 -0.67 -5.84 -11.09
N ARG A 198 -0.44 -6.14 -12.38
CA ARG A 198 -1.36 -5.76 -13.47
C ARG A 198 -2.77 -6.37 -13.35
N TYR A 199 -2.94 -7.46 -12.59
CA TYR A 199 -4.23 -8.12 -12.35
C TYR A 199 -4.92 -7.61 -11.09
N GLY A 200 -4.27 -6.67 -10.41
CA GLY A 200 -4.76 -6.07 -9.20
C GLY A 200 -4.47 -6.85 -7.93
N ARG A 201 -3.58 -7.84 -7.98
CA ARG A 201 -3.16 -8.60 -6.81
C ARG A 201 -2.20 -7.78 -5.97
N PHE A 202 -2.47 -7.72 -4.67
CA PHE A 202 -1.59 -7.05 -3.71
C PHE A 202 -0.45 -7.95 -3.25
N TYR A 203 0.72 -7.33 -3.13
CA TYR A 203 1.93 -7.85 -2.52
C TYR A 203 2.25 -6.97 -1.33
N TRP A 204 2.26 -7.57 -0.14
CA TRP A 204 2.50 -6.90 1.12
C TRP A 204 3.86 -7.28 1.66
N THR A 205 4.58 -6.29 2.16
CA THR A 205 5.81 -6.48 2.91
C THR A 205 5.68 -5.73 4.23
N GLN A 206 5.92 -6.41 5.35
CA GLN A 206 6.01 -5.83 6.68
C GLN A 206 7.42 -6.08 7.22
N MET A 207 8.15 -5.01 7.47
CA MET A 207 9.52 -5.06 7.97
C MET A 207 9.59 -4.49 9.38
N PHE A 208 10.48 -5.07 10.18
CA PHE A 208 10.73 -4.67 11.55
C PHE A 208 12.21 -4.40 11.74
N ILE A 209 12.55 -3.38 12.53
CA ILE A 209 13.93 -3.15 12.95
C ILE A 209 14.02 -2.73 14.41
N LYS A 210 15.22 -2.88 14.97
CA LYS A 210 15.70 -2.12 16.11
C LYS A 210 16.80 -1.18 15.64
N SER A 211 16.48 0.11 15.55
CA SER A 211 17.49 1.12 15.21
C SER A 211 18.57 1.20 16.29
N TYR A 212 19.76 1.64 15.89
CA TYR A 212 20.82 2.06 16.81
C TYR A 212 20.37 3.23 17.69
#